data_AF-A0A0Q4R4K0-F1
#
_entry.id   AF-A0A0Q4R4K0-F1
#
_cell.length_a   1.000
_cell.length_b   1.000
_cell.length_c   1.000
_cell.angle_alpha   90.00
_cell.angle_beta   90.00
_cell.angle_gamma   90.00
#
_symmetry.space_group_name_H-M   'P 1'
#
loop_
_entity.id
_entity.type
_entity.pdbx_description
1 polymer ?
#
loop_
_entity_poly.entity_id
_entity_poly.type
_entity_poly.pdbx_seq_one_letter_code
_entity_poly.pdbx_strand_id
1 'polypeptide(L)'
;MSLEKTATKAGLSRKTIVSLERGNGSIASALRLLAVLAPNARRRAPERSYWGQGEKDARDSRFTPSDFMDSIYAAFGAIDLDPCANLLSPVVARRCILLSEGGDGLVDEWSGDVVFVNPPFSALLKWLRRAHDQWCAGNVKTVVCLVPVRTDSSWFQETLVSDAEIYLLKGRVRFLNAEGKGQHTPFSLMILTLGASIENKASLAGLIPGRWMTLADPVGGS
;
A
#
# COMPACT_ATOMS: atom_id res chain seq x y z
N MET A 1 -31.80 21.63 3.39
CA MET A 1 -31.26 22.94 3.83
C MET A 1 -30.78 23.69 2.60
N SER A 2 -31.07 24.99 2.43
CA SER A 2 -30.61 25.72 1.24
C SER A 2 -29.11 26.02 1.32
N LEU A 3 -28.43 26.14 0.17
CA LEU A 3 -26.98 26.35 0.07
C LEU A 3 -26.52 27.58 0.89
N GLU A 4 -27.29 28.67 0.86
CA GLU A 4 -26.99 29.88 1.63
C GLU A 4 -27.18 29.69 3.14
N LYS A 5 -28.19 28.93 3.58
CA LYS A 5 -28.37 28.61 5.01
C LYS A 5 -27.27 27.70 5.53
N THR A 6 -26.77 26.79 4.69
CA THR A 6 -25.60 25.94 4.98
C THR A 6 -24.32 26.78 5.08
N ALA A 7 -24.11 27.71 4.14
CA ALA A 7 -22.95 28.59 4.09
C ALA A 7 -22.80 29.44 5.35
N THR A 8 -23.89 30.10 5.73
CA THR A 8 -23.95 30.96 6.92
C THR A 8 -23.70 30.16 8.19
N LYS A 9 -24.29 28.96 8.30
CA LYS A 9 -24.05 28.08 9.46
C LYS A 9 -22.63 27.52 9.52
N ALA A 10 -21.96 27.32 8.39
CA ALA A 10 -20.58 26.87 8.33
C ALA A 10 -19.55 28.01 8.49
N GLY A 11 -20.00 29.27 8.54
CA GLY A 11 -19.13 30.45 8.56
C GLY A 11 -18.32 30.62 7.27
N LEU A 12 -18.84 30.15 6.13
CA LEU A 12 -18.15 30.15 4.85
C LEU A 12 -18.79 31.13 3.87
N SER A 13 -17.96 31.85 3.12
CA SER A 13 -18.45 32.73 2.05
C SER A 13 -18.99 31.90 0.88
N ARG A 14 -19.93 32.47 0.10
CA ARG A 14 -20.44 31.83 -1.12
C ARG A 14 -19.34 31.50 -2.12
N LYS A 15 -18.30 32.35 -2.23
CA LYS A 15 -17.12 32.10 -3.08
C LYS A 15 -16.33 30.87 -2.62
N THR A 16 -16.21 30.66 -1.30
CA THR A 16 -15.51 29.50 -0.72
C THR A 16 -16.24 28.19 -1.01
N ILE A 17 -17.58 28.20 -1.01
CA ILE A 17 -18.39 27.01 -1.35
C ILE A 17 -18.28 26.67 -2.83
N VAL A 18 -18.38 27.66 -3.71
CA VAL A 18 -18.18 27.45 -5.15
C VAL A 18 -16.76 26.95 -5.44
N SER A 19 -15.75 27.40 -4.68
CA SER A 19 -14.38 26.89 -4.77
C SER A 19 -14.27 25.43 -4.30
N LEU A 20 -14.97 25.06 -3.22
CA LEU A 20 -15.05 23.68 -2.72
C LEU A 20 -15.73 22.74 -3.72
N GLU A 21 -16.83 23.17 -4.34
CA GLU A 21 -17.55 22.41 -5.37
C GLU A 21 -16.70 22.17 -6.62
N ARG A 22 -15.74 23.05 -6.90
CA ARG A 22 -14.78 22.94 -8.00
C ARG A 22 -13.49 22.21 -7.60
N GLY A 23 -13.42 21.64 -6.40
CA GLY A 23 -12.25 20.90 -5.90
C GLY A 23 -11.06 21.78 -5.46
N ASN A 24 -11.21 23.10 -5.44
CA ASN A 24 -10.14 24.07 -5.20
C ASN A 24 -10.21 24.70 -3.79
N GLY A 25 -10.89 24.04 -2.84
CA GLY A 25 -11.04 24.54 -1.47
C GLY A 25 -10.09 23.87 -0.50
N SER A 26 -9.81 24.52 0.63
CA SER A 26 -9.00 23.92 1.70
C SER A 26 -9.77 22.82 2.44
N ILE A 27 -9.06 21.81 2.93
CA ILE A 27 -9.61 20.73 3.77
C ILE A 27 -10.33 21.29 5.00
N ALA A 28 -9.80 22.35 5.61
CA ALA A 28 -10.45 23.04 6.73
C ALA A 28 -11.83 23.61 6.38
N SER A 29 -11.99 24.13 5.16
CA SER A 29 -13.28 24.64 4.68
C SER A 29 -14.24 23.51 4.36
N ALA A 30 -13.75 22.40 3.79
CA ALA A 30 -14.54 21.19 3.54
C ALA A 30 -15.08 20.58 4.84
N LEU A 31 -14.24 20.49 5.89
CA LEU A 31 -14.62 19.97 7.20
C LEU A 31 -15.70 20.82 7.89
N ARG A 32 -15.58 22.16 7.82
CA ARG A 32 -16.61 23.08 8.34
C ARG A 32 -17.95 22.92 7.61
N LEU A 33 -17.91 22.72 6.30
CA LEU A 33 -19.13 22.49 5.51
C LEU A 33 -19.78 21.14 5.84
N LEU A 34 -18.97 20.08 5.98
CA LEU A 34 -19.43 18.72 6.35
C LEU A 34 -20.08 18.69 7.73
N ALA A 35 -19.53 19.38 8.72
CA ALA A 35 -20.08 19.46 10.07
C ALA A 35 -21.51 20.03 10.12
N VAL A 36 -21.88 20.84 9.13
CA VAL A 36 -23.20 21.47 9.01
C VAL A 36 -24.14 20.66 8.13
N LEU A 37 -23.65 20.08 7.03
CA LEU A 37 -24.45 19.28 6.10
C LEU A 37 -24.82 17.91 6.68
N ALA A 38 -23.91 17.31 7.43
CA ALA A 38 -24.07 15.97 7.98
C ALA A 38 -23.60 15.95 9.45
N PRO A 39 -24.31 16.64 10.37
CA PRO A 39 -23.89 16.76 11.77
C PRO A 39 -23.84 15.42 12.51
N ASN A 40 -24.55 14.41 12.00
CA ASN A 40 -24.56 13.03 12.52
C ASN A 40 -23.66 12.08 11.72
N ALA A 41 -23.00 12.55 10.63
CA ALA A 41 -21.99 11.75 9.96
C ALA A 41 -20.78 11.64 10.87
N ARG A 42 -20.67 10.49 11.52
CA ARG A 42 -19.49 10.18 12.33
C ARG A 42 -18.34 9.94 11.35
N ARG A 43 -17.22 10.65 11.53
CA ARG A 43 -15.92 10.14 11.07
C ARG A 43 -15.84 8.71 11.57
N ARG A 44 -15.57 7.75 10.69
CA ARG A 44 -15.36 6.36 11.11
C ARG A 44 -14.22 6.42 12.13
N ALA A 45 -14.56 6.21 13.40
CA ALA A 45 -13.56 6.16 14.44
C ALA A 45 -12.68 4.95 14.10
N PRO A 46 -11.34 5.08 14.07
CA PRO A 46 -10.51 3.89 14.06
C PRO A 46 -10.95 3.04 15.25
N GLU A 47 -11.27 1.78 14.96
CA GLU A 47 -11.82 0.84 15.93
C GLU A 47 -10.86 0.78 17.13
N ARG A 48 -11.32 1.31 18.27
CA ARG A 48 -10.51 1.40 19.49
C ARG A 48 -10.49 0.04 20.18
N SER A 49 -9.33 -0.59 20.23
CA SER A 49 -8.95 -1.52 21.29
C SER A 49 -7.62 -1.08 21.90
N TYR A 50 -7.72 -0.11 22.81
CA TYR A 50 -6.62 0.29 23.69
C TYR A 50 -6.18 -0.93 24.51
N TRP A 51 -4.87 -1.07 24.74
CA TRP A 51 -4.15 -2.16 25.44
C TRP A 51 -3.48 -3.25 24.58
N GLY A 52 -3.84 -3.43 23.30
CA GLY A 52 -3.17 -4.41 22.42
C GLY A 52 -2.55 -3.83 21.13
N GLN A 53 -2.98 -2.62 20.74
CA GLN A 53 -2.65 -2.02 19.45
C GLN A 53 -1.20 -1.51 19.40
N GLY A 54 -0.68 -0.91 20.47
CA GLY A 54 0.71 -0.43 20.52
C GLY A 54 1.76 -1.55 20.36
N GLU A 55 1.52 -2.73 20.93
CA GLU A 55 2.39 -3.90 20.71
C GLU A 55 2.23 -4.51 19.31
N LYS A 56 1.03 -4.46 18.75
CA LYS A 56 0.76 -4.99 17.41
C LYS A 56 1.35 -4.07 16.33
N ASP A 57 1.20 -2.76 16.51
CA ASP A 57 1.81 -1.72 15.67
C ASP A 57 3.33 -1.78 15.76
N ALA A 58 3.91 -1.98 16.95
CA ALA A 58 5.35 -2.21 17.10
C ALA A 58 5.80 -3.52 16.42
N ARG A 59 5.01 -4.60 16.52
CA ARG A 59 5.30 -5.90 15.88
C ARG A 59 5.20 -5.87 14.36
N ASP A 60 4.40 -4.97 13.80
CA ASP A 60 4.22 -4.80 12.35
C ASP A 60 4.96 -3.58 11.76
N SER A 61 5.61 -2.76 12.60
CA SER A 61 6.45 -1.64 12.15
C SER A 61 7.72 -2.16 11.48
N ARG A 62 7.65 -2.37 10.16
CA ARG A 62 8.76 -2.83 9.31
C ARG A 62 8.89 -1.91 8.10
N PHE A 63 9.60 -0.80 8.25
CA PHE A 63 9.78 0.12 7.13
C PHE A 63 10.92 -0.32 6.22
N THR A 64 10.70 -0.25 4.91
CA THR A 64 11.72 -0.63 3.92
C THR A 64 12.85 0.39 3.94
N PRO A 65 14.12 -0.01 4.09
CA PRO A 65 15.23 0.95 4.09
C PRO A 65 15.47 1.52 2.68
N SER A 66 16.02 2.74 2.62
CA SER A 66 16.21 3.47 1.36
C SER A 66 17.11 2.74 0.37
N ASP A 67 18.17 2.08 0.84
CA ASP A 67 19.10 1.32 0.00
C ASP A 67 18.41 0.17 -0.76
N PHE A 68 17.47 -0.52 -0.10
CA PHE A 68 16.64 -1.52 -0.76
C PHE A 68 15.67 -0.87 -1.76
N MET A 69 15.05 0.25 -1.39
CA MET A 69 14.12 0.96 -2.27
C MET A 69 14.80 1.55 -3.50
N ASP A 70 16.06 1.98 -3.42
CA ASP A 70 16.83 2.46 -4.57
C ASP A 70 16.89 1.42 -5.69
N SER A 71 17.02 0.14 -5.31
CA SER A 71 16.97 -0.98 -6.26
C SER A 71 15.57 -1.18 -6.86
N ILE A 72 14.51 -0.97 -6.06
CA ILE A 72 13.13 -1.03 -6.54
C ILE A 72 12.85 0.11 -7.53
N TYR A 73 13.27 1.34 -7.22
CA TYR A 73 13.11 2.48 -8.11
C TYR A 73 13.89 2.31 -9.41
N ALA A 74 15.10 1.75 -9.35
CA ALA A 74 15.88 1.46 -10.55
C ALA A 74 15.25 0.34 -11.41
N ALA A 75 14.58 -0.63 -10.79
CA ALA A 75 13.94 -1.73 -11.50
C ALA A 75 12.57 -1.38 -12.09
N PHE A 76 11.76 -0.60 -11.38
CA PHE A 76 10.35 -0.35 -11.72
C PHE A 76 10.04 1.11 -12.04
N GLY A 77 10.95 2.04 -11.75
CA GLY A 77 10.73 3.48 -11.89
C GLY A 77 10.10 4.12 -10.66
N ALA A 78 9.52 5.31 -10.84
CA ALA A 78 8.87 6.05 -9.76
C ALA A 78 7.61 5.31 -9.28
N ILE A 79 7.42 5.23 -7.96
CA ILE A 79 6.23 4.64 -7.36
C ILE A 79 5.09 5.67 -7.35
N ASP A 80 3.96 5.31 -7.93
CA ASP A 80 2.77 6.17 -7.93
C ASP A 80 2.03 6.13 -6.60
N LEU A 81 1.96 4.96 -5.96
CA LEU A 81 1.26 4.77 -4.69
C LEU A 81 2.01 3.83 -3.74
N ASP A 82 2.11 4.25 -2.47
CA ASP A 82 2.34 3.39 -1.31
C ASP A 82 1.04 3.29 -0.48
N PRO A 83 0.29 2.18 -0.56
CA PRO A 83 -0.94 1.99 0.18
C PRO A 83 -0.69 1.53 1.63
N CYS A 84 0.56 1.22 1.99
CA CYS A 84 0.98 0.81 3.32
C CYS A 84 1.81 1.91 4.01
N ALA A 85 1.68 3.16 3.54
CA ALA A 85 2.55 4.24 3.93
C ALA A 85 2.50 4.53 5.44
N ASN A 86 3.62 5.04 5.93
CA ASN A 86 3.77 5.51 7.30
C ASN A 86 4.70 6.73 7.30
N LEU A 87 4.44 7.71 8.17
CA LEU A 87 5.27 8.93 8.30
C LEU A 87 6.72 8.65 8.70
N LEU A 88 6.99 7.49 9.30
CA LEU A 88 8.32 7.04 9.71
C LEU A 88 9.00 6.19 8.63
N SER A 89 8.28 5.81 7.57
CA SER A 89 8.84 5.06 6.45
C SER A 89 9.62 5.99 5.52
N PRO A 90 10.84 5.62 5.08
CA PRO A 90 11.59 6.42 4.12
C PRO A 90 11.17 6.16 2.66
N VAL A 91 10.16 5.31 2.42
CA VAL A 91 9.61 5.04 1.09
C VAL A 91 9.06 6.34 0.48
N VAL A 92 9.41 6.59 -0.78
CA VAL A 92 8.97 7.75 -1.54
C VAL A 92 8.02 7.27 -2.64
N ALA A 93 6.78 7.73 -2.57
CA ALA A 93 5.77 7.53 -3.60
C ALA A 93 5.09 8.85 -3.91
N ARG A 94 4.50 8.99 -5.11
CA ARG A 94 3.75 10.20 -5.49
C ARG A 94 2.50 10.39 -4.64
N ARG A 95 1.87 9.29 -4.22
CA ARG A 95 0.72 9.24 -3.32
C ARG A 95 0.99 8.22 -2.21
N CYS A 96 0.50 8.53 -1.02
CA CYS A 96 0.61 7.68 0.16
C CYS A 96 -0.77 7.57 0.82
N ILE A 97 -1.18 6.37 1.21
CA ILE A 97 -2.37 6.18 2.06
C ILE A 97 -1.89 6.03 3.50
N LEU A 98 -2.19 7.03 4.31
CA LEU A 98 -1.74 7.10 5.70
C LEU A 98 -2.89 6.79 6.67
N LEU A 99 -2.75 5.72 7.45
CA LEU A 99 -3.68 5.38 8.54
C LEU A 99 -3.81 6.54 9.55
N SER A 100 -2.72 7.26 9.83
CA SER A 100 -2.70 8.41 10.75
C SER A 100 -3.58 9.58 10.28
N GLU A 101 -3.82 9.68 8.97
CA GLU A 101 -4.68 10.71 8.38
C GLU A 101 -6.12 10.22 8.19
N GLY A 102 -6.37 8.94 8.49
CA GLY A 102 -7.67 8.28 8.39
C GLY A 102 -7.93 7.60 7.05
N GLY A 103 -6.91 7.46 6.19
CA GLY A 103 -6.96 6.58 5.03
C GLY A 103 -6.80 5.12 5.43
N ASP A 104 -7.15 4.20 4.55
CA ASP A 104 -7.00 2.76 4.74
C ASP A 104 -6.71 2.07 3.41
N GLY A 105 -5.48 1.57 3.23
CA GLY A 105 -5.06 0.94 1.98
C GLY A 105 -5.83 -0.33 1.60
N LEU A 106 -6.57 -0.96 2.53
CA LEU A 106 -7.46 -2.08 2.20
C LEU A 106 -8.83 -1.63 1.67
N VAL A 107 -9.16 -0.33 1.77
CA VAL A 107 -10.47 0.22 1.40
C VAL A 107 -10.33 1.26 0.29
N ASP A 108 -9.40 2.19 0.45
CA ASP A 108 -9.20 3.33 -0.43
C ASP A 108 -8.73 2.91 -1.83
N GLU A 109 -9.04 3.74 -2.81
CA GLU A 109 -8.78 3.48 -4.23
C GLU A 109 -7.28 3.43 -4.53
N TRP A 110 -6.86 2.39 -5.25
CA TRP A 110 -5.51 2.31 -5.81
C TRP A 110 -5.58 2.66 -7.28
N SER A 111 -4.62 3.45 -7.75
CA SER A 111 -4.46 3.76 -9.17
C SER A 111 -3.05 4.24 -9.45
N GLY A 112 -2.53 3.90 -10.63
CA GLY A 112 -1.19 4.29 -11.07
C GLY A 112 -0.51 3.22 -11.92
N ASP A 113 0.70 3.53 -12.39
CA ASP A 113 1.47 2.58 -13.16
C ASP A 113 2.16 1.59 -12.23
N VAL A 114 2.79 2.07 -11.16
CA VAL A 114 3.52 1.22 -10.20
C VAL A 114 3.07 1.48 -8.76
N VAL A 115 2.65 0.42 -8.09
CA VAL A 115 2.30 0.44 -6.66
C VAL A 115 3.24 -0.45 -5.87
N PHE A 116 3.86 0.10 -4.83
CA PHE A 116 4.74 -0.65 -3.93
C PHE A 116 4.01 -0.97 -2.63
N VAL A 117 4.04 -2.22 -2.20
CA VAL A 117 3.30 -2.72 -1.04
C VAL A 117 4.26 -3.42 -0.08
N ASN A 118 4.48 -2.84 1.10
CA ASN A 118 5.11 -3.52 2.23
C ASN A 118 4.11 -3.54 3.40
N PRO A 119 3.23 -4.56 3.46
CA PRO A 119 2.07 -4.52 4.34
C PRO A 119 2.40 -4.96 5.77
N PRO A 120 1.52 -4.66 6.74
CA PRO A 120 1.51 -5.37 8.02
C PRO A 120 1.39 -6.88 7.82
N PHE A 121 2.44 -7.63 8.19
CA PHE A 121 2.51 -9.08 7.92
C PHE A 121 1.51 -9.91 8.71
N SER A 122 0.88 -9.35 9.76
CA SER A 122 -0.23 -9.99 10.47
C SER A 122 -1.51 -10.11 9.63
N ALA A 123 -1.63 -9.34 8.54
CA ALA A 123 -2.77 -9.34 7.63
C ALA A 123 -2.38 -9.68 6.18
N LEU A 124 -1.25 -10.36 5.98
CA LEU A 124 -0.62 -10.58 4.68
C LEU A 124 -1.59 -11.03 3.57
N LEU A 125 -2.39 -12.07 3.81
CA LEU A 125 -3.29 -12.61 2.79
C LEU A 125 -4.36 -11.59 2.34
N LYS A 126 -4.82 -10.71 3.24
CA LYS A 126 -5.77 -9.65 2.88
C LYS A 126 -5.14 -8.62 1.96
N TRP A 127 -3.89 -8.24 2.22
CA TRP A 127 -3.14 -7.30 1.40
C TRP A 127 -2.79 -7.87 0.03
N LEU A 128 -2.40 -9.14 -0.03
CA LEU A 128 -2.11 -9.79 -1.31
C LEU A 128 -3.37 -9.93 -2.18
N ARG A 129 -4.52 -10.27 -1.58
CA ARG A 129 -5.82 -10.24 -2.27
C ARG A 129 -6.15 -8.85 -2.79
N ARG A 130 -5.99 -7.82 -1.96
CA ARG A 130 -6.22 -6.44 -2.38
C ARG A 130 -5.33 -6.05 -3.56
N ALA A 131 -4.04 -6.36 -3.50
CA ALA A 131 -3.08 -6.12 -4.59
C ALA A 131 -3.52 -6.81 -5.88
N HIS A 132 -3.89 -8.09 -5.80
CA HIS A 132 -4.39 -8.87 -6.92
C HIS A 132 -5.67 -8.28 -7.51
N ASP A 133 -6.67 -7.97 -6.68
CA ASP A 133 -7.93 -7.36 -7.12
C ASP A 133 -7.70 -6.02 -7.85
N GLN A 134 -6.81 -5.17 -7.35
CA GLN A 134 -6.51 -3.87 -7.98
C GLN A 134 -5.80 -4.01 -9.33
N TRP A 135 -4.92 -5.00 -9.45
CA TRP A 135 -4.25 -5.33 -10.71
C TRP A 135 -5.22 -5.95 -11.72
N CYS A 136 -6.01 -6.96 -11.32
CA CYS A 136 -7.01 -7.60 -12.18
C CYS A 136 -8.08 -6.63 -12.68
N ALA A 137 -8.47 -5.65 -11.85
CA ALA A 137 -9.40 -4.60 -12.26
C ALA A 137 -8.80 -3.61 -13.29
N GLY A 138 -7.49 -3.67 -13.55
CA GLY A 138 -6.78 -2.74 -14.43
C GLY A 138 -6.54 -1.35 -13.82
N ASN A 139 -6.79 -1.18 -12.51
CA ASN A 139 -6.55 0.09 -11.83
C ASN A 139 -5.05 0.38 -11.68
N VAL A 140 -4.25 -0.68 -11.54
CA VAL A 140 -2.80 -0.62 -11.38
C VAL A 140 -2.14 -1.51 -12.44
N LYS A 141 -1.15 -0.98 -13.16
CA LYS A 141 -0.43 -1.78 -14.18
C LYS A 141 0.52 -2.80 -13.56
N THR A 142 1.31 -2.37 -12.57
CA THR A 142 2.28 -3.23 -11.88
C THR A 142 2.18 -3.04 -10.37
N VAL A 143 2.05 -4.15 -9.64
CA VAL A 143 2.12 -4.16 -8.17
C VAL A 143 3.38 -4.88 -7.73
N VAL A 144 4.14 -4.30 -6.81
CA VAL A 144 5.37 -4.86 -6.24
C VAL A 144 5.20 -5.03 -4.74
N CYS A 145 5.08 -6.28 -4.28
CA CYS A 145 4.86 -6.63 -2.88
C CYS A 145 6.13 -7.17 -2.23
N LEU A 146 6.64 -6.55 -1.17
CA LEU A 146 7.72 -7.09 -0.33
C LEU A 146 7.13 -7.79 0.88
N VAL A 147 7.21 -9.13 0.91
CA VAL A 147 6.45 -9.94 1.88
C VAL A 147 7.24 -11.16 2.37
N PRO A 148 6.91 -11.73 3.55
CA PRO A 148 7.50 -12.99 3.98
C PRO A 148 7.07 -14.15 3.09
N VAL A 149 7.93 -15.17 2.97
CA VAL A 149 7.61 -16.40 2.25
C VAL A 149 6.62 -17.22 3.09
N ARG A 150 5.32 -17.00 2.85
CA ARG A 150 4.20 -17.73 3.45
C ARG A 150 3.25 -18.13 2.34
N THR A 151 3.39 -19.35 1.87
CA THR A 151 2.76 -19.85 0.65
C THR A 151 1.68 -20.88 0.93
N ASP A 152 1.46 -21.25 2.19
CA ASP A 152 0.66 -22.40 2.64
C ASP A 152 -0.85 -22.25 2.43
N SER A 153 -1.36 -21.02 2.28
CA SER A 153 -2.80 -20.82 2.08
C SER A 153 -3.26 -21.31 0.69
N SER A 154 -4.43 -21.96 0.63
CA SER A 154 -5.02 -22.45 -0.63
C SER A 154 -5.11 -21.36 -1.71
N TRP A 155 -5.58 -20.16 -1.37
CA TRP A 155 -5.63 -19.07 -2.36
C TRP A 155 -4.27 -18.62 -2.89
N PHE A 156 -3.22 -18.68 -2.05
CA PHE A 156 -1.87 -18.41 -2.56
C PHE A 156 -1.48 -19.46 -3.61
N GLN A 157 -1.70 -20.74 -3.30
CA GLN A 157 -1.36 -21.86 -4.19
C GLN A 157 -2.20 -21.89 -5.47
N GLU A 158 -3.50 -21.65 -5.35
CA GLU A 158 -4.46 -21.83 -6.45
C GLU A 158 -4.57 -20.59 -7.35
N THR A 159 -4.26 -19.39 -6.84
CA THR A 159 -4.40 -18.13 -7.58
C THR A 159 -3.06 -17.44 -7.77
N LEU A 160 -2.38 -17.05 -6.69
CA LEU A 160 -1.19 -16.21 -6.81
C LEU A 160 0.00 -16.90 -7.48
N VAL A 161 0.18 -18.20 -7.29
CA VAL A 161 1.28 -18.94 -7.96
C VAL A 161 1.15 -18.85 -9.48
N SER A 162 -0.07 -18.77 -10.01
CA SER A 162 -0.34 -18.66 -11.45
C SER A 162 -0.24 -17.23 -11.96
N ASP A 163 -0.74 -16.26 -11.19
CA ASP A 163 -0.93 -14.89 -11.67
C ASP A 163 0.25 -13.96 -11.35
N ALA A 164 1.08 -14.30 -10.37
CA ALA A 164 2.16 -13.46 -9.89
C ALA A 164 3.53 -14.03 -10.23
N GLU A 165 4.49 -13.16 -10.55
CA GLU A 165 5.89 -13.56 -10.56
C GLU A 165 6.48 -13.46 -9.16
N ILE A 166 7.12 -14.55 -8.71
CA ILE A 166 7.68 -14.63 -7.36
C ILE A 166 9.21 -14.60 -7.45
N TYR A 167 9.82 -13.63 -6.78
CA TYR A 167 11.27 -13.50 -6.64
C TYR A 167 11.70 -13.81 -5.20
N LEU A 168 12.39 -14.93 -5.02
CA LEU A 168 12.91 -15.36 -3.72
C LEU A 168 14.22 -14.63 -3.42
N LEU A 169 14.25 -13.83 -2.35
CA LEU A 169 15.42 -13.03 -1.99
C LEU A 169 16.53 -13.92 -1.41
N LYS A 170 17.77 -13.72 -1.87
CA LYS A 170 18.97 -14.31 -1.30
C LYS A 170 19.49 -13.40 -0.20
N GLY A 171 18.96 -13.59 1.01
CA GLY A 171 19.28 -12.76 2.17
C GLY A 171 18.02 -12.20 2.79
N ARG A 172 18.19 -11.27 3.74
CA ARG A 172 17.07 -10.66 4.44
C ARG A 172 17.23 -9.16 4.47
N VAL A 173 16.14 -8.46 4.14
CA VAL A 173 16.05 -7.02 4.29
C VAL A 173 16.08 -6.70 5.78
N ARG A 174 16.94 -5.75 6.16
CA ARG A 174 17.01 -5.22 7.53
C ARG A 174 16.04 -4.05 7.64
N PHE A 175 14.76 -4.35 7.87
CA PHE A 175 13.72 -3.33 8.00
C PHE A 175 14.06 -2.33 9.10
N LEU A 176 13.61 -1.09 8.94
CA LEU A 176 13.68 -0.09 10.00
C LEU A 176 12.47 -0.24 10.93
N ASN A 177 12.68 0.04 12.21
CA ASN A 177 11.62 0.18 13.19
C ASN A 177 11.17 1.65 13.32
N ALA A 178 10.28 1.96 14.28
CA ALA A 178 9.80 3.31 14.52
C ALA A 178 10.90 4.33 14.91
N GLU A 179 12.02 3.86 15.45
CA GLU A 179 13.19 4.70 15.77
C GLU A 179 14.18 4.82 14.60
N GLY A 180 13.84 4.30 13.41
CA GLY A 180 14.73 4.28 12.25
C GLY A 180 15.92 3.32 12.37
N LYS A 181 15.91 2.41 13.36
CA LYS A 181 16.97 1.42 13.56
C LYS A 181 16.65 0.14 12.81
N GLY A 182 17.68 -0.44 12.18
CA GLY A 182 17.58 -1.74 11.53
C GLY A 182 17.25 -2.85 12.53
N GLN A 183 16.17 -3.59 12.28
CA GLN A 183 15.74 -4.73 13.10
C GLN A 183 16.05 -6.06 12.42
N HIS A 184 16.20 -7.12 13.22
CA HIS A 184 16.40 -8.47 12.70
C HIS A 184 15.11 -9.02 12.09
N THR A 185 15.21 -9.63 10.91
CA THR A 185 14.09 -10.27 10.21
C THR A 185 14.25 -11.79 10.34
N PRO A 186 13.50 -12.47 11.22
CA PRO A 186 13.70 -13.90 11.51
C PRO A 186 13.00 -14.83 10.50
N PHE A 187 12.74 -14.37 9.28
CA PHE A 187 12.03 -15.13 8.25
C PHE A 187 12.56 -14.79 6.85
N SER A 188 12.33 -15.69 5.91
CA SER A 188 12.64 -15.49 4.50
C SER A 188 11.68 -14.50 3.87
N LEU A 189 12.15 -13.74 2.88
CA LEU A 189 11.39 -12.75 2.15
C LEU A 189 11.32 -13.09 0.67
N MET A 190 10.27 -12.60 0.02
CA MET A 190 10.10 -12.60 -1.41
C MET A 190 9.60 -11.23 -1.88
N ILE A 191 9.90 -10.92 -3.13
CA ILE A 191 9.16 -9.91 -3.88
C ILE A 191 8.15 -10.66 -4.74
N LEU A 192 6.88 -10.31 -4.60
CA LEU A 192 5.82 -10.79 -5.47
C LEU A 192 5.43 -9.64 -6.40
N THR A 193 5.43 -9.89 -7.70
CA THR A 193 4.97 -8.91 -8.68
C THR A 193 3.72 -9.38 -9.40
N LEU A 194 2.87 -8.43 -9.76
CA LEU A 194 1.75 -8.63 -10.67
C LEU A 194 1.96 -7.65 -11.83
N GLY A 195 1.98 -8.15 -13.07
CA GLY A 195 2.15 -7.31 -14.26
C GLY A 195 3.56 -6.72 -14.42
N ALA A 196 4.60 -7.37 -13.92
CA ALA A 196 5.98 -6.93 -14.16
C ALA A 196 6.45 -7.29 -15.57
N SER A 197 7.04 -6.34 -16.29
CA SER A 197 7.64 -6.59 -17.60
C SER A 197 8.90 -7.46 -17.50
N ILE A 198 9.32 -8.03 -18.63
CA ILE A 198 10.57 -8.80 -18.72
C ILE A 198 11.76 -7.92 -18.33
N GLU A 199 11.75 -6.66 -18.72
CA GLU A 199 12.76 -5.65 -18.40
C GLU A 199 12.80 -5.35 -16.91
N ASN A 200 11.65 -5.17 -16.26
CA ASN A 200 11.59 -4.98 -14.80
C ASN A 200 12.19 -6.19 -14.08
N LYS A 201 11.83 -7.40 -14.52
CA LYS A 201 12.30 -8.65 -13.91
C LYS A 201 13.81 -8.85 -14.07
N ALA A 202 14.34 -8.55 -15.25
CA ALA A 202 15.77 -8.61 -15.52
C ALA A 202 16.54 -7.56 -14.70
N SER A 203 16.03 -6.32 -14.66
CA SER A 203 16.62 -5.23 -13.86
C SER A 203 16.66 -5.58 -12.38
N LEU A 204 15.54 -6.04 -11.81
CA LEU A 204 15.47 -6.45 -10.40
C LEU A 204 16.49 -7.54 -10.07
N ALA A 205 16.59 -8.57 -10.94
CA ALA A 205 17.51 -9.68 -10.72
C ALA A 205 18.99 -9.29 -10.81
N GLY A 206 19.33 -8.19 -11.50
CA GLY A 206 20.67 -7.62 -11.54
C GLY A 206 21.01 -6.74 -10.32
N LEU A 207 19.99 -6.17 -9.66
CA LEU A 207 20.15 -5.22 -8.56
C LEU A 207 20.06 -5.87 -7.18
N ILE A 208 19.16 -6.83 -7.01
CA ILE A 208 18.90 -7.47 -5.72
C ILE A 208 19.26 -8.96 -5.82
N PRO A 209 20.13 -9.50 -4.94
CA PRO A 209 20.42 -10.93 -4.95
C PRO A 209 19.18 -11.80 -4.67
N GLY A 210 18.93 -12.78 -5.51
CA GLY A 210 17.79 -13.69 -5.40
C GLY A 210 17.58 -14.52 -6.66
N ARG A 211 16.42 -15.16 -6.78
CA ARG A 211 16.00 -15.86 -8.01
C ARG A 211 14.50 -15.76 -8.24
N TRP A 212 14.13 -15.58 -9.51
CA TRP A 212 12.76 -15.78 -9.96
C TRP A 212 12.39 -17.26 -9.83
N MET A 213 11.23 -17.53 -9.25
CA MET A 213 10.62 -18.84 -9.29
C MET A 213 10.12 -19.10 -10.71
N THR A 214 10.57 -20.20 -11.30
CA THR A 214 10.10 -20.68 -12.59
C THR A 214 9.27 -21.92 -12.36
N LEU A 215 8.00 -21.88 -12.73
CA LEU A 215 7.22 -23.10 -12.85
C LEU A 215 7.78 -23.84 -14.07
N ALA A 216 8.19 -25.09 -13.89
CA ALA A 216 8.44 -25.95 -15.04
C ALA A 216 7.09 -26.19 -15.73
N ASP A 217 7.06 -26.14 -17.06
CA ASP A 217 5.91 -26.66 -17.77
C ASP A 217 5.69 -28.11 -17.31
N PRO A 218 4.46 -28.51 -16.94
CA PRO A 218 4.19 -29.90 -16.66
C PRO A 218 4.56 -30.66 -17.92
N VAL A 219 5.62 -31.47 -17.83
CA VAL A 219 6.11 -32.31 -18.91
C VAL A 219 4.88 -33.03 -19.49
N GLY A 220 4.54 -32.72 -20.73
CA GLY A 220 3.42 -33.33 -21.43
C GLY A 220 3.59 -34.83 -21.39
N GLY A 221 2.76 -35.49 -20.58
CA GLY A 221 2.69 -36.94 -20.52
C GLY A 221 2.24 -37.45 -21.88
N SER A 222 3.17 -38.04 -22.60
CA SER A 222 2.97 -38.99 -23.70
C SER A 222 2.17 -40.21 -23.23
#